data_AF-X0XB72-F1
#
_entry.id   AF-X0XB72-F1
#
_cell.length_a   1.000
_cell.length_b   1.000
_cell.length_c   1.000
_cell.angle_alpha   90.00
_cell.angle_beta   90.00
_cell.angle_gamma   90.00
#
_symmetry.space_group_name_H-M   'P 1'
#
loop_
_entity.id
_entity.type
_entity.pdbx_description
1 polymer ?
#
loop_
_entity_poly.entity_id
_entity_poly.type
_entity_poly.pdbx_seq_one_letter_code
_entity_poly.pdbx_strand_id
1 'polypeptide(L)'
;HDIAGLMESDLTVSYEKLAMDNEILGMCQRVLRGIEVNDEALATELMIEKGPGEDFMTEEHTVRHMRQEFFVPELANRQKRGSMSPDDNALGRAKELVRNIRSSPRGSWLPAVLRERVLESFPEIRS
;
A
#
# COMPACT_ATOMS: atom_id res chain seq x y z
N HIS A 1 0.79 -3.76 -18.71
CA HIS A 1 -0.44 -3.23 -19.31
C HIS A 1 -1.61 -3.63 -18.42
N ASP A 2 -1.72 -4.92 -18.08
CA ASP A 2 -2.83 -5.47 -17.29
C ASP A 2 -2.42 -5.70 -15.82
N ILE A 3 -2.09 -4.62 -15.11
CA ILE A 3 -1.39 -4.72 -13.81
C ILE A 3 -2.29 -4.65 -12.58
N ALA A 4 -3.54 -4.18 -12.71
CA ALA A 4 -4.41 -4.01 -11.54
C ALA A 4 -5.91 -4.03 -11.89
N GLY A 5 -6.70 -4.70 -11.05
CA GLY A 5 -8.17 -4.71 -11.11
C GLY A 5 -8.79 -5.68 -12.12
N LEU A 6 -7.99 -6.29 -12.98
CA LEU A 6 -8.46 -7.17 -14.05
C LEU A 6 -8.60 -8.62 -13.56
N MET A 7 -9.66 -9.28 -14.00
CA MET A 7 -10.01 -10.67 -13.72
C MET A 7 -10.61 -11.32 -14.98
N GLU A 8 -10.69 -12.65 -15.00
CA GLU A 8 -11.27 -13.42 -16.11
C GLU A 8 -10.62 -13.10 -17.46
N SER A 9 -9.28 -13.07 -17.52
CA SER A 9 -8.52 -12.69 -18.72
C SER A 9 -8.97 -11.34 -19.30
N ASP A 10 -9.03 -10.33 -18.45
CA ASP A 10 -9.42 -8.95 -18.74
C ASP A 10 -10.88 -8.75 -19.16
N LEU A 11 -11.73 -9.78 -19.05
CA LEU A 11 -13.17 -9.67 -19.31
C LEU A 11 -13.93 -8.99 -18.16
N THR A 12 -13.31 -8.84 -16.98
CA THR A 12 -13.94 -8.25 -15.79
C THR A 12 -13.00 -7.29 -15.08
N VAL A 13 -13.53 -6.12 -14.68
CA VAL A 13 -12.87 -5.17 -13.77
C VAL A 13 -13.51 -5.26 -12.38
N SER A 14 -12.71 -5.52 -11.35
CA SER A 14 -13.12 -5.45 -9.94
C SER A 14 -12.34 -4.35 -9.22
N TYR A 15 -13.07 -3.46 -8.55
CA TYR A 15 -12.47 -2.40 -7.73
C TYR A 15 -11.80 -2.97 -6.47
N GLU A 16 -12.34 -4.05 -5.90
CA GLU A 16 -11.73 -4.73 -4.76
C GLU A 16 -10.40 -5.36 -5.16
N LYS A 17 -10.36 -6.01 -6.33
CA LYS A 17 -9.12 -6.55 -6.90
C LYS A 17 -8.12 -5.43 -7.20
N LEU A 18 -8.58 -4.29 -7.73
CA LEU A 18 -7.73 -3.13 -7.95
C LEU A 18 -7.07 -2.64 -6.65
N ALA A 19 -7.83 -2.56 -5.56
CA ALA A 19 -7.31 -2.17 -4.25
C ALA A 19 -6.28 -3.19 -3.72
N MET A 20 -6.56 -4.48 -3.85
CA MET A 20 -5.63 -5.54 -3.46
C MET A 20 -4.35 -5.54 -4.31
N ASP A 21 -4.48 -5.36 -5.61
CA ASP A 21 -3.34 -5.28 -6.53
C ASP A 21 -2.46 -4.06 -6.20
N ASN A 22 -3.06 -2.93 -5.82
CA ASN A 22 -2.30 -1.76 -5.38
C ASN A 22 -1.43 -2.05 -4.15
N GLU A 23 -1.93 -2.82 -3.18
CA GLU A 23 -1.12 -3.24 -2.02
C GLU A 23 0.03 -4.17 -2.45
N ILE A 24 -0.26 -5.16 -3.29
CA ILE A 24 0.76 -6.09 -3.83
C ILE A 24 1.83 -5.32 -4.60
N LEU A 25 1.44 -4.33 -5.41
CA LEU A 25 2.37 -3.46 -6.12
C LEU A 25 3.26 -2.67 -5.15
N GLY A 26 2.72 -2.17 -4.04
CA GLY A 26 3.51 -1.54 -2.97
C GLY A 26 4.54 -2.51 -2.36
N MET A 27 4.15 -3.77 -2.11
CA MET A 27 5.08 -4.82 -1.66
C MET A 27 6.17 -5.10 -2.70
N CYS A 28 5.81 -5.19 -3.98
CA CYS A 28 6.76 -5.37 -5.07
C CYS A 28 7.74 -4.19 -5.17
N GLN A 29 7.26 -2.95 -5.07
CA GLN A 29 8.12 -1.76 -5.03
C GLN A 29 9.12 -1.82 -3.88
N ARG A 30 8.68 -2.28 -2.70
CA ARG A 30 9.57 -2.46 -1.55
C ARG A 30 10.66 -3.50 -1.82
N VAL A 31 10.32 -4.63 -2.45
CA VAL A 31 11.30 -5.65 -2.87
C VAL A 31 12.27 -5.08 -3.90
N LEU A 32 11.77 -4.36 -4.90
CA LEU A 32 12.57 -3.75 -5.97
C LEU A 32 13.52 -2.65 -5.48
N ARG A 33 13.24 -2.02 -4.33
CA ARG A 33 14.19 -1.12 -3.65
C ARG A 33 15.51 -1.80 -3.32
N GLY A 34 15.53 -3.13 -3.20
CA GLY A 34 16.71 -3.92 -2.87
C GLY A 34 17.07 -3.87 -1.39
N ILE A 35 18.33 -4.24 -1.12
CA ILE A 35 18.93 -4.25 0.21
C ILE A 35 19.99 -3.15 0.23
N GLU A 36 19.81 -2.17 1.12
CA GLU A 36 20.82 -1.14 1.36
C GLU A 36 21.95 -1.74 2.20
N VAL A 37 23.20 -1.55 1.74
CA VAL A 37 24.38 -2.09 2.41
C VAL A 37 25.35 -0.95 2.70
N ASN A 38 25.39 -0.53 3.96
CA ASN A 38 26.34 0.40 4.55
C ASN A 38 26.45 0.13 6.06
N ASP A 39 27.40 0.78 6.74
CA ASP A 39 27.69 0.52 8.16
C ASP A 39 26.45 0.74 9.06
N GLU A 40 25.65 1.78 8.79
CA GLU A 40 24.40 2.04 9.53
C GLU A 40 23.37 0.93 9.29
N ALA A 41 23.12 0.55 8.04
CA ALA A 41 22.12 -0.47 7.69
C ALA A 41 22.50 -1.88 8.19
N LEU A 42 23.81 -2.17 8.31
CA LEU A 42 24.30 -3.44 8.85
C LEU A 42 24.15 -3.54 10.37
N ALA A 43 24.14 -2.41 11.09
CA ALA A 43 23.98 -2.33 12.54
C ALA A 43 24.94 -3.22 13.35
N THR A 44 26.14 -3.48 12.82
CA THR A 44 27.10 -4.46 13.37
C THR A 44 27.62 -4.07 14.74
N GLU A 45 27.90 -2.79 14.97
CA GLU A 45 28.34 -2.28 16.26
C GLU A 45 27.29 -2.51 17.36
N LEU A 46 26.03 -2.19 17.07
CA LEU A 46 24.90 -2.42 17.98
C LEU A 46 24.73 -3.91 18.31
N MET A 47 24.83 -4.79 17.30
CA MET A 47 24.75 -6.24 17.53
C MET A 47 25.88 -6.76 18.44
N ILE A 48 27.11 -6.24 18.26
CA ILE A 48 28.26 -6.61 19.09
C ILE A 48 28.08 -6.09 20.52
N GLU A 49 27.60 -4.85 20.68
CA GLU A 49 27.37 -4.21 21.97
C GLU A 49 26.31 -4.95 22.80
N LYS A 50 25.16 -5.25 22.19
CA LYS A 50 24.07 -5.98 22.88
C LYS A 50 24.46 -7.40 23.22
N GLY A 51 25.15 -8.08 22.30
CA GLY A 51 25.53 -9.48 22.46
C GLY A 51 24.35 -10.46 22.35
N PRO A 52 24.61 -11.76 22.56
CA PRO A 52 23.63 -12.82 22.34
C PRO A 52 22.50 -12.84 23.38
N GLY A 53 21.28 -13.15 22.92
CA GLY A 53 20.12 -13.37 23.80
C GLY A 53 19.29 -12.11 24.08
N GLU A 54 19.76 -10.96 23.64
CA GLU A 54 19.07 -9.67 23.78
C GLU A 54 18.09 -9.40 22.64
N ASP A 55 17.12 -8.51 22.88
CA ASP A 55 16.25 -7.94 21.85
C ASP A 55 16.67 -6.52 21.45
N PHE A 56 16.16 -6.07 20.31
CA PHE A 56 16.48 -4.77 19.70
C PHE A 56 15.26 -3.84 19.62
N MET A 57 14.13 -4.19 20.26
CA MET A 57 12.85 -3.53 20.04
C MET A 57 12.84 -2.07 20.51
N THR A 58 13.62 -1.78 21.55
CA THR A 58 13.71 -0.44 22.16
C THR A 58 14.92 0.37 21.68
N GLU A 59 15.76 -0.20 20.81
CA GLU A 59 16.98 0.46 20.36
C GLU A 59 16.66 1.64 19.43
N GLU A 60 17.43 2.72 19.56
CA GLU A 60 17.23 3.93 18.74
C GLU A 60 17.34 3.60 17.24
N HIS A 61 18.29 2.73 16.89
CA HIS A 61 18.45 2.24 15.52
C HIS A 61 17.17 1.61 14.97
N THR A 62 16.53 0.73 15.75
CA THR A 62 15.26 0.11 15.37
C THR A 62 14.17 1.16 15.19
N VAL A 63 14.01 2.09 16.14
CA VAL A 63 13.00 3.16 16.06
C VAL A 63 13.20 4.03 14.81
N ARG A 64 14.45 4.34 14.48
CA ARG A 64 14.84 5.15 13.32
C ARG A 64 14.50 4.47 12.00
N HIS A 65 14.81 3.18 11.86
CA HIS A 65 14.70 2.47 10.57
C HIS A 65 13.39 1.71 10.37
N MET A 66 12.76 1.17 11.42
CA MET A 66 11.64 0.22 11.28
C MET A 66 10.46 0.77 10.46
N ARG A 67 10.20 2.08 10.50
CA ARG A 67 9.09 2.71 9.77
C ARG A 67 9.36 2.91 8.28
N GLN A 68 10.62 2.92 7.89
CA GLN A 68 11.06 3.14 6.51
C GLN A 68 11.50 1.83 5.85
N GLU A 69 11.96 0.87 6.65
CA GLU A 69 12.48 -0.40 6.15
C GLU A 69 11.38 -1.42 5.84
N PHE A 70 10.23 -1.41 6.51
CA PHE A 70 9.18 -2.38 6.25
C PHE A 70 8.03 -1.80 5.43
N PHE A 71 7.48 -2.60 4.52
CA PHE A 71 6.16 -2.33 3.97
C PHE A 71 5.10 -2.77 4.98
N VAL A 72 4.19 -1.86 5.34
CA VAL A 72 3.09 -2.13 6.27
C VAL A 72 1.81 -2.26 5.45
N PRO A 73 1.25 -3.47 5.27
CA PRO A 73 0.02 -3.65 4.51
C PRO A 73 -1.19 -3.13 5.30
N GLU A 74 -2.17 -2.62 4.56
CA GLU A 74 -3.46 -2.15 5.07
C GLU A 74 -4.54 -3.24 4.92
N LEU A 75 -4.53 -3.98 3.80
CA LEU A 75 -5.52 -5.00 3.45
C LEU A 75 -5.14 -6.38 3.97
N ALA A 76 -3.85 -6.77 3.92
CA ALA A 76 -3.43 -8.04 4.48
C ALA A 76 -3.62 -8.09 6.01
N ASN A 77 -4.36 -9.08 6.49
CA ASN A 77 -4.56 -9.26 7.93
C ASN A 77 -3.31 -9.89 8.57
N ARG A 78 -2.64 -9.12 9.43
CA ARG A 78 -1.46 -9.54 10.20
C ARG A 78 -1.73 -9.74 11.70
N GLN A 79 -2.99 -9.83 12.10
CA GLN A 79 -3.38 -10.07 13.48
C GLN A 79 -3.03 -11.49 13.93
N LYS A 80 -2.93 -11.70 15.24
CA LYS A 80 -2.74 -13.04 15.82
C LYS A 80 -3.95 -13.91 15.47
N ARG A 81 -3.74 -15.21 15.26
CA ARG A 81 -4.81 -16.16 14.91
C ARG A 81 -6.04 -16.06 15.81
N GLY A 82 -5.86 -15.91 17.12
CA GLY A 82 -6.95 -15.83 18.09
C GLY A 82 -7.82 -14.57 17.97
N SER A 83 -7.33 -13.51 17.31
CA SER A 83 -8.08 -12.27 17.06
C SER A 83 -8.57 -12.14 15.61
N MET A 84 -8.29 -13.13 14.75
CA MET A 84 -8.79 -13.13 13.38
C MET A 84 -10.25 -13.56 13.33
N SER A 85 -11.09 -12.74 12.71
CA SER A 85 -12.45 -13.13 12.29
C SER A 85 -12.40 -13.66 10.85
N PRO A 86 -13.24 -14.65 10.47
CA PRO A 86 -13.39 -15.08 9.07
C PRO A 86 -13.70 -13.93 8.10
N ASP A 87 -14.43 -12.93 8.57
CA ASP A 87 -14.85 -11.77 7.77
C ASP A 87 -13.76 -10.69 7.67
N ASP A 88 -12.72 -10.76 8.50
CA ASP A 88 -11.60 -9.80 8.53
C ASP A 88 -10.47 -10.24 7.57
N ASN A 89 -10.85 -10.58 6.34
CA ASN A 89 -9.93 -10.97 5.28
C ASN A 89 -9.66 -9.79 4.31
N ALA A 90 -8.63 -9.93 3.46
CA ALA A 90 -8.22 -8.87 2.56
C ALA A 90 -9.32 -8.41 1.60
N LEU A 91 -10.18 -9.32 1.12
CA LEU A 91 -11.32 -8.97 0.28
C LEU A 91 -12.37 -8.16 1.04
N GLY A 92 -12.68 -8.53 2.28
CA GLY A 92 -13.58 -7.77 3.15
C GLY A 92 -13.10 -6.35 3.38
N ARG A 93 -11.80 -6.19 3.71
CA ARG A 93 -11.16 -4.88 3.88
C ARG A 93 -11.12 -4.08 2.59
N ALA A 94 -10.84 -4.72 1.45
CA ALA A 94 -10.85 -4.07 0.14
C ALA A 94 -12.24 -3.55 -0.23
N LYS A 95 -13.30 -4.32 0.03
CA LYS A 95 -14.70 -3.87 -0.16
C LYS A 95 -15.00 -2.61 0.65
N GLU A 96 -14.56 -2.58 1.90
CA GLU A 96 -14.75 -1.42 2.78
C GLU A 96 -13.96 -0.20 2.30
N LEU A 97 -12.69 -0.38 1.92
CA LEU A 97 -11.86 0.68 1.34
C LEU A 97 -12.50 1.27 0.07
N VAL A 98 -12.93 0.42 -0.86
CA VAL A 98 -13.60 0.84 -2.10
C VAL A 98 -14.88 1.61 -1.79
N ARG A 99 -15.69 1.12 -0.84
CA ARG A 99 -16.91 1.81 -0.40
C ARG A 99 -16.60 3.22 0.10
N ASN A 100 -15.58 3.36 0.95
CA ASN A 100 -15.17 4.64 1.53
C ASN A 100 -14.62 5.61 0.49
N ILE A 101 -13.82 5.13 -0.47
CA ILE A 101 -13.34 5.96 -1.58
C ILE A 101 -14.52 6.44 -2.43
N ARG A 102 -15.48 5.56 -2.74
CA ARG A 102 -16.62 5.89 -3.61
C ARG A 102 -17.65 6.82 -2.97
N SER A 103 -17.77 6.80 -1.64
CA SER A 103 -18.65 7.69 -0.88
C SER A 103 -18.02 9.06 -0.58
N SER A 104 -16.70 9.18 -0.73
CA SER A 104 -15.97 10.43 -0.49
C SER A 104 -16.31 11.50 -1.56
N PRO A 105 -16.28 12.81 -1.20
CA PRO A 105 -16.49 13.89 -2.15
C PRO A 105 -15.54 13.79 -3.35
N ARG A 106 -16.10 13.92 -4.56
CA ARG A 106 -15.30 13.88 -5.79
C ARG A 106 -14.58 15.22 -5.99
N GLY A 107 -13.26 15.21 -5.84
CA GLY A 107 -12.39 16.32 -6.25
C GLY A 107 -11.97 16.20 -7.71
N SER A 108 -11.75 17.33 -8.37
CA SER A 108 -11.02 17.35 -9.64
C SER A 108 -9.53 17.46 -9.35
N TRP A 109 -8.74 16.55 -9.91
CA TRP A 109 -7.27 16.64 -9.90
C TRP A 109 -6.73 17.52 -11.04
N LEU A 110 -7.62 18.02 -11.91
CA LEU A 110 -7.25 18.92 -12.99
C LEU A 110 -7.34 20.38 -12.52
N PRO A 111 -6.33 21.22 -12.81
CA PRO A 111 -6.46 22.66 -12.68
C PRO A 111 -7.72 23.17 -13.39
N ALA A 112 -8.41 24.13 -12.78
CA ALA A 112 -9.70 24.63 -13.27
C ALA A 112 -9.66 25.01 -14.76
N VAL A 113 -8.63 25.76 -15.17
CA VAL A 113 -8.42 26.19 -16.57
C VAL A 113 -8.28 25.00 -17.53
N LEU A 114 -7.59 23.93 -17.13
CA LEU A 114 -7.45 22.74 -17.98
C LEU A 114 -8.76 21.96 -18.05
N ARG A 115 -9.48 21.85 -16.92
CA ARG A 115 -10.80 21.21 -16.90
C ARG A 115 -11.78 21.93 -17.83
N GLU A 116 -11.81 23.26 -17.78
CA GLU A 116 -12.66 24.08 -18.65
C GLU A 116 -12.33 23.86 -20.12
N ARG A 117 -11.05 23.93 -20.49
CA ARG A 117 -10.60 23.69 -21.87
C ARG A 117 -11.00 22.31 -22.39
N VAL A 118 -10.89 21.26 -21.56
CA VAL A 118 -11.34 19.90 -21.93
C VAL A 118 -12.85 19.88 -22.16
N LEU A 119 -13.64 20.48 -21.27
CA LEU A 119 -15.09 20.52 -21.39
C LEU A 119 -15.61 21.41 -22.53
N GLU A 120 -14.81 22.37 -23.01
CA GLU A 120 -15.08 23.13 -24.23
C GLU A 120 -14.73 22.33 -25.49
N SER A 121 -13.62 21.58 -25.44
CA SER A 121 -13.16 20.76 -26.56
C SER A 121 -14.04 19.54 -26.80
N PHE A 122 -14.67 19.00 -25.74
CA PHE A 122 -15.54 17.84 -25.77
C PHE A 122 -16.88 18.12 -25.07
N PRO A 123 -17.79 18.89 -25.70
CA PRO A 123 -19.06 19.28 -25.09
C PRO A 123 -19.93 18.10 -24.66
N GLU A 124 -19.80 16.95 -25.31
CA GLU A 124 -20.53 15.71 -25.03
C GLU A 124 -20.27 15.13 -23.63
N ILE A 125 -19.19 15.55 -22.95
CA ILE A 125 -18.81 15.07 -21.61
C ILE A 125 -19.49 15.90 -20.50
N ARG A 126 -20.18 17.00 -20.80
CA ARG A 126 -20.80 17.91 -19.79
C ARG A 126 -22.02 17.34 -19.03
N SER A 127 -22.37 16.05 -19.20
CA SER A 127 -23.48 15.40 -18.50
C SER A 127 -23.24 15.18 -17.00
#